data_AF-A0A1H7R4I3-F1
#
_entry.id   AF-A0A1H7R4I3-F1
#
_cell.length_a   1.000
_cell.length_b   1.000
_cell.length_c   1.000
_cell.angle_alpha   90.00
_cell.angle_beta   90.00
_cell.angle_gamma   90.00
#
_symmetry.space_group_name_H-M   'P 1'
#
loop_
_entity.id
_entity.type
_entity.pdbx_description
1 polymer ?
#
loop_
_entity_poly.entity_id
_entity_poly.type
_entity_poly.pdbx_seq_one_letter_code
_entity_poly.pdbx_strand_id
1 'polypeptide(L)'
;MNKKNIFLVILIFVICAVILWMYLKSTADTTQSISNQNNNTSTLKSNEDRATSLSENTADMKLNTNLPVWAKKLLQLDQSAANREEKIHDLIQLLEQNQHDENAIEEILTQLTSLNPLEATEQILPFLTHQNPKIQSLAIGALNNAMLLTDREHELKKSLPENDLIRQKISHALEQRFQDPNLDPKVKQVLISSLPHTASVQTQHNLVQELLQQNSISPNEAQFLSQYLLNGQGNNTTLEQLAHKNPKMIEDIIANLNNQIVDQPAIVEVLNNDQKKQLHNFILQHPPSSKDESYGYKNDIWRFSLNQLQQ
;
A
#
# COMPACT_ATOMS: atom_id res chain seq x y z
N MET A 1 28.12 7.73 -58.21
CA MET A 1 27.50 7.43 -56.90
C MET A 1 26.78 6.09 -57.02
N ASN A 2 27.26 5.04 -56.34
CA ASN A 2 26.80 3.67 -56.56
C ASN A 2 25.34 3.48 -56.14
N LYS A 3 24.49 2.91 -57.01
CA LYS A 3 23.05 2.68 -56.77
C LYS A 3 22.77 1.87 -55.48
N LYS A 4 23.72 1.04 -55.04
CA LYS A 4 23.67 0.32 -53.75
C LYS A 4 23.75 1.24 -52.52
N ASN A 5 24.52 2.33 -52.59
CA ASN A 5 24.66 3.28 -51.47
C ASN A 5 23.41 4.16 -51.34
N ILE A 6 22.73 4.45 -52.45
CA ILE A 6 21.47 5.20 -52.44
C ILE A 6 20.37 4.37 -51.78
N PHE A 7 20.29 3.07 -52.09
CA PHE A 7 19.30 2.18 -51.47
C PHE A 7 19.50 2.03 -49.97
N LEU A 8 20.76 1.95 -49.52
CA LEU A 8 21.11 1.82 -48.10
C LEU A 8 20.78 3.10 -47.31
N VAL A 9 20.99 4.28 -47.90
CA VAL A 9 20.60 5.57 -47.30
C VAL A 9 19.09 5.71 -47.20
N ILE A 10 18.33 5.30 -48.22
CA ILE A 10 16.86 5.30 -48.19
C ILE A 10 16.35 4.34 -47.11
N LEU A 11 16.93 3.14 -46.99
CA LEU A 11 16.54 2.16 -45.99
C LEU A 11 16.74 2.68 -44.56
N ILE A 12 17.88 3.31 -44.28
CA ILE A 12 18.16 3.94 -42.98
C ILE A 12 17.15 5.06 -42.70
N PHE A 13 16.82 5.88 -43.69
CA PHE A 13 15.85 6.95 -43.53
C PHE A 13 14.45 6.43 -43.20
N VAL A 14 14.01 5.34 -43.84
CA VAL A 14 12.72 4.70 -43.55
C VAL A 14 12.69 4.11 -42.14
N ILE A 15 13.77 3.44 -41.70
CA ILE A 15 13.85 2.89 -40.34
C ILE A 15 13.79 4.02 -39.29
N CYS A 16 14.55 5.10 -39.48
CA CYS A 16 14.50 6.26 -38.59
C CYS A 16 13.12 6.92 -38.56
N ALA A 17 12.43 7.01 -39.71
CA ALA A 17 11.08 7.57 -39.77
C ALA A 17 10.04 6.71 -39.03
N VAL A 18 10.15 5.38 -39.09
CA VAL A 18 9.25 4.46 -38.35
C VAL A 18 9.50 4.55 -36.85
N ILE A 19 10.76 4.59 -36.41
CA ILE A 19 11.11 4.76 -34.99
C ILE A 19 10.60 6.12 -34.47
N LEU A 20 10.77 7.19 -35.23
CA LEU A 20 10.28 8.53 -34.88
C LEU A 20 8.75 8.57 -34.82
N TRP A 21 8.06 7.89 -35.73
CA TRP A 21 6.59 7.79 -35.73
C TRP A 21 6.06 7.01 -34.51
N MET A 22 6.72 5.92 -34.12
CA MET A 22 6.38 5.18 -32.89
C MET A 22 6.57 6.04 -31.63
N TYR A 23 7.65 6.83 -31.58
CA TYR A 23 7.93 7.72 -30.45
C TYR A 23 6.91 8.87 -30.34
N LEU A 24 6.51 9.45 -31.48
CA LEU A 24 5.49 10.50 -31.55
C LEU A 24 4.07 9.97 -31.25
N LYS A 25 3.78 8.70 -31.60
CA LYS A 25 2.49 8.07 -31.26
C LYS A 25 2.40 7.76 -29.76
N SER A 26 3.51 7.33 -29.13
CA SER A 26 3.56 7.08 -27.69
C SER A 26 3.33 8.33 -26.84
N THR A 27 3.68 9.53 -27.34
CA THR A 27 3.44 10.79 -26.63
C THR A 27 2.09 11.42 -26.95
N ALA A 28 1.44 11.01 -28.05
CA ALA A 28 0.10 11.48 -28.41
C ALA A 28 -1.04 10.70 -27.72
N ASP A 29 -0.83 9.40 -27.41
CA ASP A 29 -1.89 8.53 -26.83
C ASP A 29 -2.08 8.69 -25.30
N THR A 30 -1.33 9.58 -24.63
CA THR A 30 -1.52 9.84 -23.17
C THR A 30 -2.46 11.02 -22.88
N THR A 31 -3.06 11.64 -23.90
CA THR A 31 -3.87 12.86 -23.70
C THR A 31 -5.18 12.85 -24.48
N GLN A 32 -6.05 11.86 -24.27
CA GLN A 32 -7.52 11.98 -24.46
C GLN A 32 -8.26 10.66 -24.18
N SER A 33 -8.86 10.53 -23.00
CA SER A 33 -10.23 10.00 -22.83
C SER A 33 -10.64 9.97 -21.35
N ILE A 34 -10.84 11.16 -20.76
CA ILE A 34 -11.77 11.30 -19.65
C ILE A 34 -12.72 12.44 -20.02
N SER A 35 -13.85 12.07 -20.62
CA SER A 35 -15.01 12.93 -20.78
C SER A 35 -16.27 12.07 -20.65
N ASN A 36 -16.87 12.17 -19.46
CA ASN A 36 -18.29 12.22 -19.18
C ASN A 36 -19.20 11.05 -19.59
N GLN A 37 -19.61 10.28 -18.58
CA GLN A 37 -21.04 10.19 -18.25
C GLN A 37 -21.27 10.02 -16.73
N ASN A 38 -21.84 11.09 -16.15
CA ASN A 38 -22.38 11.20 -14.80
C ASN A 38 -23.57 10.24 -14.56
N ASN A 39 -23.71 9.71 -13.33
CA ASN A 39 -24.65 10.24 -12.33
C ASN A 39 -24.66 9.43 -11.00
N ASN A 40 -24.28 10.13 -9.91
CA ASN A 40 -24.89 10.17 -8.57
C ASN A 40 -24.64 8.99 -7.59
N THR A 41 -24.23 9.14 -6.32
CA THR A 41 -24.16 10.30 -5.39
C THR A 41 -23.42 9.90 -4.10
N SER A 42 -22.43 10.67 -3.64
CA SER A 42 -22.30 11.21 -2.26
C SER A 42 -20.97 11.95 -2.05
N THR A 43 -21.02 13.24 -2.40
CA THR A 43 -20.28 14.41 -1.91
C THR A 43 -19.13 14.26 -0.89
N LEU A 44 -17.89 14.41 -1.39
CA LEU A 44 -16.83 15.18 -0.74
C LEU A 44 -16.37 16.22 -1.77
N LYS A 45 -16.76 17.48 -1.57
CA LYS A 45 -16.37 18.60 -2.43
C LYS A 45 -14.92 18.99 -2.11
N SER A 46 -13.98 18.65 -2.99
CA SER A 46 -12.71 19.35 -3.11
C SER A 46 -12.96 20.70 -3.80
N ASN A 47 -12.51 21.79 -3.18
CA ASN A 47 -12.47 23.11 -3.82
C ASN A 47 -11.16 23.22 -4.61
N GLU A 48 -11.17 22.79 -5.87
CA GLU A 48 -10.22 23.23 -6.87
C GLU A 48 -10.94 24.18 -7.82
N ASP A 49 -10.88 25.47 -7.51
CA ASP A 49 -11.18 26.55 -8.45
C ASP A 49 -10.42 27.81 -7.99
N ARG A 50 -9.10 27.82 -8.23
CA ARG A 50 -8.32 29.07 -8.28
C ARG A 50 -6.93 28.91 -8.91
N ALA A 51 -6.89 28.46 -10.16
CA ALA A 51 -5.71 28.64 -11.00
C ALA A 51 -6.02 29.70 -12.07
N THR A 52 -5.79 30.97 -11.75
CA THR A 52 -5.41 32.02 -12.71
C THR A 52 -4.95 33.26 -11.94
N SER A 53 -3.74 33.75 -12.30
CA SER A 53 -3.00 34.90 -11.77
C SER A 53 -2.18 34.71 -10.49
N LEU A 54 -1.00 34.08 -10.63
CA LEU A 54 0.14 34.31 -9.73
C LEU A 54 1.19 35.14 -10.49
N SER A 55 0.94 36.45 -10.51
CA SER A 55 2.00 37.46 -10.57
C SER A 55 1.97 38.14 -9.22
N GLU A 56 3.09 38.05 -8.52
CA GLU A 56 3.51 38.88 -7.38
C GLU A 56 2.43 39.22 -6.34
N ASN A 57 2.33 38.40 -5.28
CA ASN A 57 2.00 38.88 -3.94
C ASN A 57 2.42 37.82 -2.90
N THR A 58 3.60 38.00 -2.33
CA THR A 58 3.89 37.58 -0.95
C THR A 58 2.95 38.36 -0.02
N ALA A 59 1.76 37.83 0.20
CA ALA A 59 0.82 38.32 1.20
C ALA A 59 0.59 37.22 2.22
N ASP A 60 1.04 37.50 3.45
CA ASP A 60 0.77 36.74 4.67
C ASP A 60 -0.61 36.09 4.64
N MET A 61 -0.62 34.76 4.56
CA MET A 61 -1.81 33.99 4.84
C MET A 61 -2.09 34.16 6.33
N LYS A 62 -3.06 35.02 6.70
CA LYS A 62 -3.58 35.12 8.06
C LYS A 62 -4.05 33.73 8.48
N LEU A 63 -3.17 32.98 9.12
CA LEU A 63 -3.45 31.72 9.78
C LEU A 63 -4.66 31.96 10.69
N ASN A 64 -5.74 31.23 10.46
CA ASN A 64 -6.97 31.35 11.24
C ASN A 64 -6.62 31.38 12.74
N THR A 65 -6.86 32.52 13.39
CA THR A 65 -6.26 32.83 14.70
C THR A 65 -6.70 31.86 15.80
N ASN A 66 -7.76 31.09 15.57
CA ASN A 66 -8.39 30.19 16.53
C ASN A 66 -7.87 28.73 16.50
N LEU A 67 -6.89 28.40 15.68
CA LEU A 67 -6.30 27.06 15.70
C LEU A 67 -5.41 26.85 16.94
N PRO A 68 -5.45 25.66 17.58
CA PRO A 68 -4.52 25.31 18.65
C PRO A 68 -3.07 25.32 18.13
N VAL A 69 -2.11 25.52 19.04
CA VAL A 69 -0.69 25.69 18.69
C VAL A 69 -0.16 24.52 17.88
N TRP A 70 -0.53 23.28 18.25
CA TRP A 70 -0.11 22.09 17.52
C TRP A 70 -0.62 22.07 16.08
N ALA A 71 -1.88 22.44 15.84
CA ALA A 71 -2.46 22.44 14.50
C ALA A 71 -1.79 23.48 13.60
N LYS A 72 -1.43 24.64 14.16
CA LYS A 72 -0.65 25.67 13.44
C LYS A 72 0.73 25.15 13.04
N LYS A 73 1.41 24.43 13.94
CA LYS A 73 2.72 23.81 13.67
C LYS A 73 2.62 22.72 12.59
N LEU A 74 1.60 21.87 12.64
CA LEU A 74 1.37 20.86 11.60
C LEU A 74 1.18 21.47 10.20
N LEU A 75 0.38 22.55 10.10
CA LEU A 75 0.21 23.27 8.83
C LEU A 75 1.51 23.88 8.31
N GLN A 76 2.36 24.37 9.22
CA GLN A 76 3.68 24.90 8.86
C GLN A 76 4.63 23.79 8.38
N LEU A 77 4.62 22.63 9.04
CA LEU A 77 5.44 21.48 8.65
C LEU A 77 5.05 20.93 7.27
N ASP A 78 3.76 20.84 6.99
CA ASP A 78 3.25 20.39 5.70
C ASP A 78 3.76 21.26 4.54
N GLN A 79 3.75 22.58 4.74
CA GLN A 79 4.24 23.57 3.77
C GLN A 79 5.76 23.73 3.75
N SER A 80 6.47 23.09 4.69
CA SER A 80 7.92 23.25 4.80
C SER A 80 8.67 22.48 3.71
N ALA A 81 9.79 23.05 3.27
CA ALA A 81 10.76 22.41 2.39
C ALA A 81 11.74 21.48 3.15
N ALA A 82 11.47 21.20 4.43
CA ALA A 82 12.27 20.29 5.24
C ALA A 82 12.29 18.88 4.63
N ASN A 83 13.40 18.18 4.80
CA ASN A 83 13.49 16.78 4.36
C ASN A 83 12.65 15.86 5.27
N ARG A 84 12.51 14.61 4.86
CA ARG A 84 11.70 13.60 5.55
C ARG A 84 12.11 13.46 7.02
N GLU A 85 13.41 13.33 7.29
CA GLU A 85 13.96 13.09 8.63
C GLU A 85 13.74 14.29 9.55
N GLU A 86 13.92 15.51 9.04
CA GLU A 86 13.62 16.74 9.76
C GLU A 86 12.13 16.85 10.10
N LYS A 87 11.23 16.53 9.14
CA LYS A 87 9.79 16.49 9.40
C LYS A 87 9.42 15.48 10.48
N ILE A 88 10.01 14.29 10.45
CA ILE A 88 9.80 13.27 11.49
C ILE A 88 10.28 13.80 12.85
N HIS A 89 11.45 14.44 12.91
CA HIS A 89 11.98 15.00 14.14
C HIS A 89 11.05 16.06 14.75
N ASP A 90 10.53 16.99 13.93
CA ASP A 90 9.61 18.02 14.39
C ASP A 90 8.26 17.44 14.83
N LEU A 91 7.76 16.41 14.14
CA LEU A 91 6.56 15.68 14.53
C LEU A 91 6.74 14.93 15.86
N ILE A 92 7.91 14.34 16.12
CA ILE A 92 8.25 13.73 17.41
C ILE A 92 8.20 14.77 18.53
N GLN A 93 8.86 15.92 18.35
CA GLN A 93 8.82 16.98 19.34
C GLN A 93 7.39 17.47 19.60
N LEU A 94 6.57 17.53 18.55
CA LEU A 94 5.18 17.94 18.67
C LEU A 94 4.35 16.89 19.42
N LEU A 95 4.60 15.60 19.17
CA LEU A 95 3.94 14.49 19.86
C LEU A 95 4.25 14.52 21.36
N GLU A 96 5.51 14.73 21.72
CA GLU A 96 5.96 14.86 23.11
C GLU A 96 5.32 16.06 23.84
N GLN A 97 5.14 17.18 23.14
CA GLN A 97 4.49 18.37 23.68
C GLN A 97 2.97 18.20 23.90
N ASN A 98 2.34 17.22 23.25
CA ASN A 98 0.88 17.07 23.21
C ASN A 98 0.40 15.67 23.62
N GLN A 99 1.14 14.96 24.50
CA GLN A 99 0.81 13.60 24.96
C GLN A 99 -0.54 13.43 25.67
N HIS A 100 -1.27 14.52 25.94
CA HIS A 100 -2.57 14.50 26.61
C HIS A 100 -3.71 15.08 25.74
N ASP A 101 -3.43 15.50 24.50
CA ASP A 101 -4.44 15.96 23.55
C ASP A 101 -4.66 14.87 22.50
N GLU A 102 -5.76 14.12 22.64
CA GLU A 102 -6.06 12.99 21.73
C GLU A 102 -6.17 13.45 20.27
N ASN A 103 -6.70 14.64 19.99
CA ASN A 103 -6.81 15.13 18.61
C ASN A 103 -5.43 15.43 18.02
N ALA A 104 -4.53 16.01 18.84
CA ALA A 104 -3.17 16.25 18.42
C ALA A 104 -2.43 14.93 18.15
N ILE A 105 -2.55 13.95 19.06
CA ILE A 105 -1.93 12.63 18.91
C ILE A 105 -2.42 11.96 17.63
N GLU A 106 -3.73 11.94 17.38
CA GLU A 106 -4.30 11.32 16.19
C GLU A 106 -3.76 11.94 14.90
N GLU A 107 -3.73 13.27 14.81
CA GLU A 107 -3.26 13.96 13.61
C GLU A 107 -1.75 13.78 13.41
N ILE A 108 -0.96 13.85 14.49
CA ILE A 108 0.50 13.68 14.43
C ILE A 108 0.86 12.25 14.02
N LEU A 109 0.22 11.22 14.59
CA LEU A 109 0.44 9.83 14.18
C LEU A 109 0.02 9.58 12.73
N THR A 110 -1.05 10.26 12.27
CA THR A 110 -1.47 10.21 10.87
C THR A 110 -0.39 10.76 9.94
N GLN A 111 0.20 11.92 10.27
CA GLN A 111 1.31 12.48 9.49
C GLN A 111 2.58 11.63 9.57
N LEU A 112 2.89 11.06 10.73
CA LEU A 112 4.03 10.14 10.86
C LEU A 112 3.87 8.93 9.93
N THR A 113 2.64 8.40 9.80
CA THR A 113 2.37 7.22 8.94
C THR A 113 2.78 7.45 7.48
N SER A 114 2.58 8.64 6.92
CA SER A 114 2.93 8.93 5.52
C SER A 114 4.43 9.11 5.29
N LEU A 115 5.24 9.17 6.35
CA LEU A 115 6.68 9.41 6.30
C LEU A 115 7.52 8.15 6.58
N ASN A 116 6.92 6.97 6.68
CA ASN A 116 7.62 5.69 6.97
C ASN A 116 8.54 5.80 8.21
N PRO A 117 8.02 6.13 9.40
CA PRO A 117 8.74 6.86 10.45
C PRO A 117 9.61 5.97 11.34
N LEU A 118 10.59 5.26 10.76
CA LEU A 118 11.49 4.35 11.48
C LEU A 118 12.18 5.02 12.68
N GLU A 119 12.58 6.29 12.52
CA GLU A 119 13.27 7.10 13.51
C GLU A 119 12.38 7.47 14.71
N ALA A 120 11.05 7.44 14.54
CA ALA A 120 10.07 7.77 15.59
C ALA A 120 9.58 6.55 16.38
N THR A 121 10.14 5.36 16.12
CA THR A 121 9.65 4.09 16.69
C THR A 121 9.50 4.15 18.21
N GLU A 122 10.51 4.66 18.93
CA GLU A 122 10.48 4.74 20.40
C GLU A 122 9.35 5.61 20.93
N GLN A 123 9.02 6.69 20.23
CA GLN A 123 7.97 7.63 20.61
C GLN A 123 6.57 7.13 20.21
N ILE A 124 6.47 6.28 19.19
CA ILE A 124 5.18 5.71 18.76
C ILE A 124 4.78 4.50 19.63
N LEU A 125 5.75 3.67 20.04
CA LEU A 125 5.47 2.42 20.77
C LEU A 125 4.53 2.55 21.98
N PRO A 126 4.63 3.57 22.86
CA PRO A 126 3.72 3.72 24.00
C PRO A 126 2.24 3.79 23.59
N PHE A 127 1.93 4.30 22.40
CA PHE A 127 0.55 4.47 21.93
C PHE A 127 -0.13 3.15 21.51
N LEU A 128 0.61 2.04 21.40
CA LEU A 128 0.03 0.71 21.20
C LEU A 128 -0.90 0.27 22.34
N THR A 129 -0.72 0.85 23.54
CA THR A 129 -1.52 0.56 24.74
C THR A 129 -2.39 1.73 25.18
N HIS A 130 -2.57 2.73 24.31
CA HIS A 130 -3.38 3.91 24.61
C HIS A 130 -4.85 3.54 24.87
N GLN A 131 -5.55 4.27 25.74
CA GLN A 131 -6.94 3.94 26.10
C GLN A 131 -7.90 4.07 24.91
N ASN A 132 -7.69 5.07 24.05
CA ASN A 132 -8.46 5.26 22.81
C ASN A 132 -8.01 4.27 21.70
N PRO A 133 -8.89 3.36 21.22
CA PRO A 133 -8.56 2.39 20.17
C PRO A 133 -8.20 2.99 18.80
N LYS A 134 -8.65 4.22 18.52
CA LYS A 134 -8.28 4.93 17.29
C LYS A 134 -6.80 5.31 17.30
N ILE A 135 -6.30 5.81 18.44
CA ILE A 135 -4.88 6.11 18.63
C ILE A 135 -4.03 4.84 18.54
N GLN A 136 -4.49 3.71 19.10
CA GLN A 136 -3.81 2.42 18.93
C GLN A 136 -3.70 2.03 17.45
N SER A 137 -4.80 2.11 16.70
CA SER A 137 -4.84 1.80 15.27
C SER A 137 -3.89 2.69 14.45
N LEU A 138 -3.81 3.99 14.76
CA LEU A 138 -2.89 4.92 14.10
C LEU A 138 -1.43 4.62 14.44
N ALA A 139 -1.13 4.27 15.70
CA ALA A 139 0.20 3.85 16.10
C ALA A 139 0.62 2.57 15.36
N ILE A 140 -0.27 1.58 15.22
CA ILE A 140 -0.03 0.37 14.42
C ILE A 140 0.25 0.74 12.96
N GLY A 141 -0.53 1.64 12.36
CA GLY A 141 -0.33 2.11 10.98
C GLY A 141 1.05 2.75 10.80
N ALA A 142 1.43 3.66 11.69
CA ALA A 142 2.73 4.32 11.66
C ALA A 142 3.89 3.31 11.81
N LEU A 143 3.77 2.35 12.73
CA LEU A 143 4.79 1.31 12.94
C LEU A 143 4.85 0.31 11.78
N ASN A 144 3.72 -0.03 11.16
CA ASN A 144 3.69 -0.86 9.96
C ASN A 144 4.44 -0.18 8.81
N ASN A 145 4.22 1.12 8.59
CA ASN A 145 4.95 1.87 7.56
C ASN A 145 6.42 2.10 7.92
N ALA A 146 6.74 2.18 9.21
CA ALA A 146 8.12 2.15 9.67
C ALA A 146 8.85 0.85 9.31
N MET A 147 8.17 -0.24 8.95
CA MET A 147 8.81 -1.46 8.43
C MET A 147 9.33 -1.35 6.99
N LEU A 148 9.01 -0.27 6.27
CA LEU A 148 9.51 -0.01 4.93
C LEU A 148 10.96 0.51 4.96
N LEU A 149 11.70 0.24 3.88
CA LEU A 149 13.07 0.74 3.72
C LEU A 149 13.09 2.27 3.77
N THR A 150 14.12 2.81 4.44
CA THR A 150 14.41 4.25 4.41
C THR A 150 14.91 4.66 3.03
N ASP A 151 14.90 5.96 2.71
CA ASP A 151 15.42 6.48 1.43
C ASP A 151 16.87 6.04 1.19
N ARG A 152 17.69 6.06 2.25
CA ARG A 152 19.06 5.56 2.22
C ARG A 152 19.16 4.06 1.91
N GLU A 153 18.30 3.23 2.49
CA GLU A 153 18.28 1.79 2.21
C GLU A 153 17.80 1.48 0.79
N HIS A 154 16.87 2.28 0.26
CA HIS A 154 16.46 2.21 -1.13
C HIS A 154 17.62 2.53 -2.08
N GLU A 155 18.39 3.59 -1.82
CA GLU A 155 19.59 3.93 -2.59
C GLU A 155 20.63 2.80 -2.55
N LEU A 156 20.82 2.18 -1.39
CA LEU A 156 21.78 1.09 -1.19
C LEU A 156 21.27 -0.26 -1.70
N LYS A 157 19.97 -0.38 -2.02
CA LYS A 157 19.29 -1.62 -2.40
C LYS A 157 19.49 -2.76 -1.38
N LYS A 158 19.59 -2.41 -0.10
CA LYS A 158 19.74 -3.36 1.01
C LYS A 158 19.31 -2.72 2.32
N SER A 159 18.89 -3.55 3.27
CA SER A 159 18.66 -3.10 4.64
C SER A 159 19.96 -2.73 5.34
N LEU A 160 19.85 -1.84 6.31
CA LEU A 160 20.93 -1.49 7.23
C LEU A 160 20.77 -2.26 8.55
N PRO A 161 21.83 -2.88 9.10
CA PRO A 161 21.73 -3.67 10.33
C PRO A 161 21.14 -2.91 11.52
N GLU A 162 21.45 -1.62 11.66
CA GLU A 162 20.88 -0.75 12.68
C GLU A 162 19.37 -0.58 12.54
N ASN A 163 18.86 -0.52 11.31
CA ASN A 163 17.43 -0.40 11.01
C ASN A 163 16.73 -1.75 11.21
N ASP A 164 17.39 -2.86 10.90
CA ASP A 164 16.86 -4.20 11.15
C ASP A 164 16.60 -4.46 12.64
N LEU A 165 17.44 -3.93 13.54
CA LEU A 165 17.20 -4.00 14.98
C LEU A 165 15.94 -3.24 15.40
N ILE A 166 15.69 -2.07 14.80
CA ILE A 166 14.47 -1.30 15.06
C ILE A 166 13.25 -2.05 14.52
N ARG A 167 13.32 -2.59 13.30
CA ARG A 167 12.24 -3.41 12.71
C ARG A 167 11.92 -4.63 13.56
N GLN A 168 12.92 -5.32 14.10
CA GLN A 168 12.71 -6.44 15.04
C GLN A 168 11.98 -6.00 16.30
N LYS A 169 12.29 -4.81 16.84
CA LYS A 169 11.58 -4.25 17.99
C LYS A 169 10.11 -3.95 17.66
N ILE A 170 9.84 -3.38 16.48
CA ILE A 170 8.48 -3.15 15.99
C ILE A 170 7.72 -4.48 15.89
N SER A 171 8.30 -5.46 15.21
CA SER A 171 7.74 -6.80 15.06
C SER A 171 7.36 -7.41 16.41
N HIS A 172 8.28 -7.38 17.37
CA HIS A 172 8.05 -7.92 18.70
C HIS A 172 6.89 -7.22 19.42
N ALA A 173 6.84 -5.88 19.37
CA ALA A 173 5.80 -5.11 20.05
C ALA A 173 4.40 -5.36 19.44
N LEU A 174 4.29 -5.41 18.11
CA LEU A 174 3.03 -5.67 17.42
C LEU A 174 2.56 -7.10 17.65
N GLU A 175 3.46 -8.08 17.64
CA GLU A 175 3.12 -9.47 17.98
C GLU A 175 2.65 -9.59 19.43
N GLN A 176 3.35 -8.97 20.39
CA GLN A 176 2.92 -8.96 21.79
C GLN A 176 1.52 -8.37 21.93
N ARG A 177 1.23 -7.27 21.20
CA ARG A 177 -0.10 -6.66 21.22
C ARG A 177 -1.16 -7.58 20.63
N PHE A 178 -0.84 -8.29 19.55
CA PHE A 178 -1.77 -9.23 18.90
C PHE A 178 -2.16 -10.42 19.80
N GLN A 179 -1.28 -10.80 20.73
CA GLN A 179 -1.56 -11.86 21.70
C GLN A 179 -2.40 -11.42 22.91
N ASP A 180 -2.76 -10.12 23.04
CA ASP A 180 -3.60 -9.64 24.14
C ASP A 180 -5.04 -10.17 24.00
N PRO A 181 -5.55 -10.99 24.94
CA PRO A 181 -6.90 -11.53 24.87
C PRO A 181 -7.99 -10.46 25.04
N ASN A 182 -7.66 -9.29 25.56
CA ASN A 182 -8.59 -8.17 25.77
C ASN A 182 -8.47 -7.09 24.70
N LEU A 183 -7.77 -7.38 23.59
CA LEU A 183 -7.60 -6.44 22.50
C LEU A 183 -8.95 -6.03 21.90
N ASP A 184 -9.15 -4.73 21.71
CA ASP A 184 -10.34 -4.22 21.02
C ASP A 184 -10.48 -4.87 19.63
N PRO A 185 -11.66 -5.40 19.26
CA PRO A 185 -11.83 -6.11 17.99
C PRO A 185 -11.44 -5.30 16.75
N LYS A 186 -11.64 -3.97 16.75
CA LYS A 186 -11.24 -3.13 15.61
C LYS A 186 -9.73 -3.00 15.54
N VAL A 187 -9.07 -2.85 16.69
CA VAL A 187 -7.59 -2.83 16.76
C VAL A 187 -7.02 -4.18 16.33
N LYS A 188 -7.65 -5.31 16.72
CA LYS A 188 -7.27 -6.65 16.25
C LYS A 188 -7.30 -6.74 14.72
N GLN A 189 -8.35 -6.21 14.09
CA GLN A 189 -8.44 -6.20 12.62
C GLN A 189 -7.36 -5.36 11.96
N VAL A 190 -6.97 -4.23 12.56
CA VAL A 190 -5.84 -3.41 12.06
C VAL A 190 -4.51 -4.15 12.22
N LEU A 191 -4.28 -4.84 13.34
CA LEU A 191 -3.08 -5.68 13.51
C LEU A 191 -3.02 -6.79 12.46
N ILE A 192 -4.13 -7.50 12.21
CA ILE A 192 -4.16 -8.58 11.21
C ILE A 192 -3.66 -8.07 9.85
N SER A 193 -4.05 -6.87 9.44
CA SER A 193 -3.58 -6.25 8.20
C SER A 193 -2.09 -5.92 8.20
N SER A 194 -1.45 -5.70 9.35
CA SER A 194 -0.01 -5.42 9.45
C SER A 194 0.86 -6.66 9.57
N LEU A 195 0.32 -7.80 10.04
CA LEU A 195 1.09 -9.02 10.31
C LEU A 195 1.90 -9.59 9.12
N PRO A 196 1.47 -9.48 7.84
CA PRO A 196 2.26 -10.03 6.73
C PRO A 196 3.68 -9.47 6.64
N HIS A 197 3.87 -8.22 7.09
CA HIS A 197 5.14 -7.50 7.06
C HIS A 197 5.81 -7.40 8.44
N THR A 198 5.04 -7.55 9.50
CA THR A 198 5.51 -7.26 10.87
C THR A 198 5.69 -8.51 11.72
N ALA A 199 5.02 -9.61 11.42
CA ALA A 199 5.03 -10.79 12.27
C ALA A 199 6.03 -11.86 11.81
N SER A 200 6.49 -12.68 12.75
CA SER A 200 7.26 -13.88 12.49
C SER A 200 6.46 -14.89 11.66
N VAL A 201 7.18 -15.72 10.90
CA VAL A 201 6.58 -16.79 10.08
C VAL A 201 5.69 -17.72 10.93
N GLN A 202 6.07 -17.98 12.19
CA GLN A 202 5.28 -18.81 13.09
C GLN A 202 3.95 -18.16 13.48
N THR A 203 3.96 -16.86 13.83
CA THR A 203 2.73 -16.12 14.15
C THR A 203 1.80 -16.06 12.93
N GLN A 204 2.35 -15.78 11.74
CA GLN A 204 1.58 -15.79 10.50
C GLN A 204 0.96 -17.17 10.24
N HIS A 205 1.75 -18.24 10.36
CA HIS A 205 1.26 -19.60 10.18
C HIS A 205 0.15 -19.97 11.18
N ASN A 206 0.29 -19.62 12.46
CA ASN A 206 -0.74 -19.87 13.47
C ASN A 206 -2.05 -19.18 13.12
N LEU A 207 -2.00 -17.92 12.69
CA LEU A 207 -3.19 -17.19 12.25
C LEU A 207 -3.83 -17.85 11.03
N VAL A 208 -3.03 -18.28 10.04
CA VAL A 208 -3.57 -19.02 8.88
C VAL A 208 -4.32 -20.27 9.35
N GLN A 209 -3.75 -21.06 10.27
CA GLN A 209 -4.43 -22.26 10.79
C GLN A 209 -5.73 -21.91 11.53
N GLU A 210 -5.76 -20.82 12.29
CA GLU A 210 -6.99 -20.32 12.94
C GLU A 210 -8.05 -19.94 11.89
N LEU A 211 -7.69 -19.14 10.88
CA LEU A 211 -8.60 -18.70 9.82
C LEU A 211 -9.12 -19.89 8.99
N LEU A 212 -8.29 -20.91 8.77
CA LEU A 212 -8.68 -22.14 8.09
C LEU A 212 -9.61 -23.02 8.92
N GLN A 213 -9.87 -22.71 10.20
CA GLN A 213 -10.91 -23.37 10.99
C GLN A 213 -12.23 -22.59 10.98
N GLN A 214 -12.22 -21.34 10.53
CA GLN A 214 -13.40 -20.49 10.49
C GLN A 214 -14.28 -20.80 9.27
N ASN A 215 -15.58 -20.45 9.40
CA ASN A 215 -16.58 -20.57 8.34
C ASN A 215 -16.67 -19.32 7.45
N SER A 216 -16.22 -18.19 7.98
CA SER A 216 -16.22 -16.87 7.35
C SER A 216 -15.03 -16.10 7.87
N ILE A 217 -14.50 -15.19 7.05
CA ILE A 217 -13.44 -14.28 7.42
C ILE A 217 -13.86 -12.85 7.11
N SER A 218 -13.23 -11.90 7.77
CA SER A 218 -13.33 -10.47 7.49
C SER A 218 -12.50 -10.06 6.26
N PRO A 219 -12.72 -8.85 5.72
CA PRO A 219 -11.89 -8.31 4.63
C PRO A 219 -10.40 -8.25 4.95
N ASN A 220 -10.04 -7.88 6.19
CA ASN A 220 -8.64 -7.77 6.59
C ASN A 220 -7.97 -9.14 6.71
N GLU A 221 -8.71 -10.15 7.16
CA GLU A 221 -8.23 -11.54 7.18
C GLU A 221 -8.10 -12.12 5.77
N ALA A 222 -8.99 -11.76 4.84
CA ALA A 222 -8.85 -12.12 3.43
C ALA A 222 -7.60 -11.47 2.82
N GLN A 223 -7.39 -10.18 3.07
CA GLN A 223 -6.19 -9.46 2.63
C GLN A 223 -4.91 -10.09 3.21
N PHE A 224 -4.92 -10.43 4.50
CA PHE A 224 -3.83 -11.14 5.17
C PHE A 224 -3.52 -12.47 4.47
N LEU A 225 -4.53 -13.31 4.22
CA LEU A 225 -4.35 -14.59 3.53
C LEU A 225 -3.79 -14.39 2.13
N SER A 226 -4.28 -13.42 1.36
CA SER A 226 -3.77 -13.12 0.02
C SER A 226 -2.28 -12.71 0.05
N GLN A 227 -1.89 -11.84 0.98
CA GLN A 227 -0.48 -11.45 1.13
C GLN A 227 0.39 -12.62 1.60
N TYR A 228 -0.10 -13.45 2.52
CA TYR A 228 0.59 -14.66 2.96
C TYR A 228 0.90 -15.61 1.78
N LEU A 229 -0.06 -15.78 0.87
CA LEU A 229 0.13 -16.56 -0.36
C LEU A 229 1.14 -15.91 -1.30
N LEU A 230 1.05 -14.60 -1.54
CA LEU A 230 1.95 -13.86 -2.44
C LEU A 230 3.38 -13.72 -1.91
N ASN A 231 3.56 -13.77 -0.59
CA ASN A 231 4.88 -13.85 0.06
C ASN A 231 5.50 -15.26 -0.01
N GLY A 232 4.85 -16.21 -0.70
CA GLY A 232 5.34 -17.58 -0.85
C GLY A 232 5.29 -18.39 0.44
N GLN A 233 4.54 -17.94 1.45
CA GLN A 233 4.40 -18.67 2.70
C GLN A 233 3.29 -19.72 2.64
N GLY A 234 2.36 -19.58 1.69
CA GLY A 234 1.38 -20.61 1.34
C GLY A 234 2.03 -21.85 0.73
N ASN A 235 1.69 -23.04 1.24
CA ASN A 235 2.02 -24.30 0.60
C ASN A 235 0.78 -24.89 -0.10
N ASN A 236 0.99 -25.99 -0.85
CA ASN A 236 -0.08 -26.69 -1.54
C ASN A 236 -1.23 -27.10 -0.58
N THR A 237 -0.90 -27.52 0.64
CA THR A 237 -1.91 -27.90 1.64
C THR A 237 -2.78 -26.72 2.06
N THR A 238 -2.22 -25.52 2.22
CA THR A 238 -2.98 -24.29 2.51
C THR A 238 -3.97 -24.00 1.39
N LEU A 239 -3.52 -24.04 0.13
CA LEU A 239 -4.38 -23.79 -1.03
C LEU A 239 -5.47 -24.85 -1.19
N GLU A 240 -5.14 -26.12 -0.96
CA GLU A 240 -6.12 -27.22 -0.94
C GLU A 240 -7.17 -27.01 0.14
N GLN A 241 -6.79 -26.60 1.35
CA GLN A 241 -7.74 -26.32 2.43
C GLN A 241 -8.62 -25.12 2.10
N LEU A 242 -8.06 -24.06 1.50
CA LEU A 242 -8.82 -22.89 1.04
C LEU A 242 -9.84 -23.24 -0.05
N ALA A 243 -9.49 -24.13 -0.98
CA ALA A 243 -10.38 -24.54 -2.07
C ALA A 243 -11.68 -25.22 -1.60
N HIS A 244 -11.69 -25.74 -0.36
CA HIS A 244 -12.86 -26.36 0.26
C HIS A 244 -13.65 -25.41 1.18
N LYS A 245 -13.30 -24.12 1.21
CA LYS A 245 -14.00 -23.12 2.02
C LYS A 245 -15.27 -22.60 1.36
N ASN A 246 -16.02 -21.80 2.13
CA ASN A 246 -17.21 -21.13 1.65
C ASN A 246 -16.88 -20.34 0.36
N PRO A 247 -17.69 -20.44 -0.71
CA PRO A 247 -17.45 -19.74 -1.96
C PRO A 247 -17.23 -18.23 -1.82
N LYS A 248 -17.89 -17.58 -0.84
CA LYS A 248 -17.73 -16.15 -0.57
C LYS A 248 -16.35 -15.83 -0.01
N MET A 249 -15.86 -16.64 0.92
CA MET A 249 -14.50 -16.51 1.46
C MET A 249 -13.45 -16.68 0.36
N ILE A 250 -13.65 -17.65 -0.53
CA ILE A 250 -12.76 -17.85 -1.69
C ILE A 250 -12.81 -16.63 -2.61
N GLU A 251 -14.00 -16.12 -2.94
CA GLU A 251 -14.17 -14.93 -3.77
C GLU A 251 -13.41 -13.72 -3.20
N ASP A 252 -13.51 -13.48 -1.89
CA ASP A 252 -12.86 -12.34 -1.24
C ASP A 252 -11.32 -12.48 -1.26
N ILE A 253 -10.78 -13.70 -1.08
CA ILE A 253 -9.34 -13.97 -1.19
C ILE A 253 -8.85 -13.79 -2.64
N ILE A 254 -9.60 -14.30 -3.61
CA ILE A 254 -9.28 -14.18 -5.04
C ILE A 254 -9.32 -12.71 -5.49
N ALA A 255 -10.31 -11.94 -5.05
CA ALA A 255 -10.39 -10.52 -5.34
C ALA A 255 -9.17 -9.77 -4.81
N ASN A 256 -8.75 -10.05 -3.55
CA ASN A 256 -7.56 -9.44 -2.97
C ASN A 256 -6.27 -9.86 -3.69
N LEU A 257 -6.12 -11.14 -4.04
CA LEU A 257 -4.98 -11.64 -4.82
C LEU A 257 -4.87 -10.90 -6.15
N ASN A 258 -5.97 -10.83 -6.90
CA ASN A 258 -5.94 -10.22 -8.22
C ASN A 258 -5.66 -8.72 -8.15
N ASN A 259 -6.26 -8.00 -7.18
CA ASN A 259 -6.00 -6.58 -7.00
C ASN A 259 -4.52 -6.32 -6.68
N GLN A 260 -3.92 -7.09 -5.77
CA GLN A 260 -2.51 -6.93 -5.40
C GLN A 260 -1.57 -7.24 -6.57
N ILE A 261 -1.86 -8.25 -7.39
CA ILE A 261 -1.07 -8.57 -8.59
C ILE A 261 -1.21 -7.47 -9.66
N VAL A 262 -2.40 -6.88 -9.82
CA VAL A 262 -2.60 -5.77 -10.76
C VAL A 262 -1.87 -4.51 -10.30
N ASP A 263 -1.98 -4.17 -9.01
CA ASP A 263 -1.36 -2.98 -8.43
C ASP A 263 0.17 -3.07 -8.44
N GLN A 264 0.72 -4.26 -8.19
CA GLN A 264 2.15 -4.51 -8.17
C GLN A 264 2.51 -5.85 -8.83
N PRO A 265 2.62 -5.93 -10.16
CA PRO A 265 2.88 -7.20 -10.86
C PRO A 265 4.16 -7.91 -10.43
N ALA A 266 5.20 -7.16 -10.06
CA ALA A 266 6.48 -7.71 -9.58
C ALA A 266 6.35 -8.51 -8.26
N ILE A 267 5.22 -8.41 -7.54
CA ILE A 267 5.01 -9.17 -6.29
C ILE A 267 5.09 -10.69 -6.53
N VAL A 268 4.74 -11.15 -7.74
CA VAL A 268 4.81 -12.59 -8.07
C VAL A 268 6.23 -13.09 -8.28
N GLU A 269 7.23 -12.20 -8.43
CA GLU A 269 8.64 -12.58 -8.60
C GLU A 269 9.26 -13.17 -7.32
N VAL A 270 8.65 -12.91 -6.17
CA VAL A 270 9.01 -13.52 -4.88
C VAL A 270 8.74 -15.03 -4.89
N LEU A 271 7.76 -15.48 -5.69
CA LEU A 271 7.35 -16.86 -5.77
C LEU A 271 8.27 -17.68 -6.67
N ASN A 272 8.61 -18.89 -6.23
CA ASN A 272 9.26 -19.87 -7.10
C ASN A 272 8.26 -20.46 -8.12
N ASN A 273 8.77 -21.17 -9.12
CA ASN A 273 7.95 -21.73 -10.21
C ASN A 273 6.82 -22.66 -9.73
N ASP A 274 7.06 -23.47 -8.70
CA ASP A 274 6.05 -24.37 -8.17
C ASP A 274 4.94 -23.60 -7.44
N GLN A 275 5.32 -22.58 -6.66
CA GLN A 275 4.37 -21.68 -5.97
C GLN A 275 3.53 -20.88 -6.97
N LYS A 276 4.16 -20.31 -8.00
CA LYS A 276 3.46 -19.62 -9.09
C LYS A 276 2.41 -20.54 -9.74
N LYS A 277 2.79 -21.78 -10.05
CA LYS A 277 1.89 -22.77 -10.65
C LYS A 277 0.73 -23.15 -9.74
N GLN A 278 0.99 -23.36 -8.44
CA GLN A 278 -0.05 -23.67 -7.46
C GLN A 278 -1.04 -22.52 -7.32
N LEU A 279 -0.55 -21.29 -7.16
CA LEU A 279 -1.38 -20.09 -7.04
C LEU A 279 -2.17 -19.81 -8.33
N HIS A 280 -1.54 -19.97 -9.49
CA HIS A 280 -2.20 -19.88 -10.79
C HIS A 280 -3.38 -20.85 -10.87
N ASN A 281 -3.17 -22.12 -10.51
CA ASN A 281 -4.22 -23.13 -10.57
C ASN A 281 -5.37 -22.83 -9.59
N PHE A 282 -5.04 -22.36 -8.39
CA PHE A 282 -6.05 -21.94 -7.42
C PHE A 282 -6.92 -20.80 -8.00
N ILE A 283 -6.31 -19.75 -8.54
CA ILE A 283 -7.06 -18.64 -9.15
C ILE A 283 -7.86 -19.09 -10.37
N LEU A 284 -7.30 -19.97 -11.20
CA LEU A 284 -7.96 -20.50 -12.40
C LEU A 284 -9.24 -21.27 -12.09
N GLN A 285 -9.27 -22.00 -10.97
CA GLN A 285 -10.43 -22.78 -10.53
C GLN A 285 -11.60 -21.93 -10.01
N HIS A 286 -11.35 -20.63 -9.77
CA HIS A 286 -12.33 -19.72 -9.18
C HIS A 286 -12.54 -18.46 -10.06
N PRO A 287 -13.09 -18.63 -11.28
CA PRO A 287 -13.35 -17.50 -12.17
C PRO A 287 -14.45 -16.57 -11.63
N PRO A 288 -14.44 -15.28 -12.00
CA PRO A 288 -15.50 -14.37 -11.61
C PRO A 288 -16.86 -14.79 -12.20
N SER A 289 -17.93 -14.54 -11.46
CA SER A 289 -19.29 -14.89 -11.86
C SER A 289 -19.78 -13.99 -13.00
N SER A 290 -20.23 -14.58 -14.11
CA SER A 290 -20.83 -13.85 -15.24
C SER A 290 -22.15 -13.15 -14.92
N LYS A 291 -22.72 -13.41 -13.74
CA LYS A 291 -23.95 -12.76 -13.24
C LYS A 291 -23.67 -11.48 -12.46
N ASP A 292 -22.41 -11.15 -12.20
CA ASP A 292 -22.02 -9.93 -11.51
C ASP A 292 -22.08 -8.72 -12.46
N GLU A 293 -22.65 -7.61 -12.01
CA GLU A 293 -22.72 -6.35 -12.78
C GLU A 293 -21.32 -5.85 -13.18
N SER A 294 -20.30 -6.17 -12.38
CA SER A 294 -18.90 -5.83 -12.59
C SER A 294 -18.09 -6.93 -13.30
N TYR A 295 -18.75 -7.95 -13.87
CA TYR A 295 -18.07 -9.13 -14.44
C TYR A 295 -16.97 -8.77 -15.45
N GLY A 296 -17.20 -7.84 -16.38
CA GLY A 296 -16.22 -7.48 -17.40
C GLY A 296 -14.89 -7.03 -16.77
N TYR A 297 -14.97 -6.08 -15.84
CA TYR A 297 -13.82 -5.59 -15.09
C TYR A 297 -13.14 -6.69 -14.26
N LYS A 298 -13.92 -7.47 -13.50
CA LYS A 298 -13.39 -8.58 -12.68
C LYS A 298 -12.70 -9.65 -13.54
N ASN A 299 -13.25 -9.97 -14.71
CA ASN A 299 -12.69 -10.94 -15.65
C ASN A 299 -11.37 -10.44 -16.26
N ASP A 300 -11.25 -9.16 -16.58
CA ASP A 300 -10.00 -8.60 -17.10
C ASP A 300 -8.88 -8.64 -16.05
N ILE A 301 -9.20 -8.27 -14.81
CA ILE A 301 -8.29 -8.37 -13.66
C ILE A 301 -7.86 -9.82 -13.39
N TRP A 302 -8.81 -10.75 -13.43
CA TRP A 302 -8.56 -12.18 -13.25
C TRP A 302 -7.60 -12.73 -14.35
N ARG A 303 -7.85 -12.39 -15.62
CA ARG A 303 -6.98 -12.79 -16.74
C ARG A 303 -5.59 -12.19 -16.63
N PHE A 304 -5.49 -10.91 -16.28
CA PHE A 304 -4.20 -10.25 -16.06
C PHE A 304 -3.39 -11.00 -15.00
N SER A 305 -4.02 -11.32 -13.86
CA SER A 305 -3.36 -12.00 -12.75
C SER A 305 -2.86 -13.39 -13.13
N LEU A 306 -3.65 -14.16 -13.87
CA LEU A 306 -3.23 -15.46 -14.41
C LEU A 306 -2.02 -15.33 -15.36
N ASN A 307 -2.02 -14.32 -16.23
CA ASN A 307 -0.90 -14.10 -17.16
C ASN A 307 0.39 -13.69 -16.44
N GLN A 308 0.31 -12.96 -15.32
CA GLN A 308 1.50 -12.63 -14.51
C GLN A 308 2.09 -13.86 -13.84
N LEU A 309 1.25 -14.79 -13.36
CA LEU A 309 1.72 -16.00 -12.70
C LEU A 309 2.31 -17.06 -13.66
N GLN A 310 2.16 -16.87 -14.98
CA GLN A 310 2.75 -17.74 -16.00
C GLN A 310 4.15 -17.29 -16.47
N GLN A 311 4.52 -16.03 -16.19
CA GLN A 311 5.82 -15.44 -16.53
C GLN A 311 6.88 -15.82 -15.49
#